data_AF-A0A961YCG1-F1
#
_entry.id   AF-A0A961YCG1-F1
#
_cell.length_a   1.000
_cell.length_b   1.000
_cell.length_c   1.000
_cell.angle_alpha   90.00
_cell.angle_beta   90.00
_cell.angle_gamma   90.00
#
_symmetry.space_group_name_H-M   'P 1'
#
loop_
_entity.id
_entity.type
_entity.pdbx_description
1 polymer ?
#
loop_
_entity_poly.entity_id
_entity_poly.type
_entity_poly.pdbx_seq_one_letter_code
_entity_poly.pdbx_strand_id
1 'polypeptide(L)'
;YFPDPDLLPLEFDDAFVENIRVTLPELPDDKRHRFVNDFGLTPYDASVLVMERATSDFFEKVAKGRDAKLAANWVINDLLGRLNKDGLEIASSPVSAEQLGKIIDLIGAGTISGKIAKDLFEIVWTEGGDPDSLVEERGMK
;
A
#
# COMPACT_ATOMS: atom_id res chain seq x y z
N TYR A 1 -41.61 19.38 6.77
CA TYR A 1 -41.04 18.28 5.96
C TYR A 1 -42.22 17.43 5.50
N PHE A 2 -42.40 17.19 4.20
CA PHE A 2 -43.46 16.34 3.62
C PHE A 2 -42.81 15.28 2.73
N PRO A 3 -43.26 14.02 2.72
CA PRO A 3 -42.70 12.97 1.87
C PRO A 3 -42.92 13.30 0.39
N ASP A 4 -41.93 13.03 -0.45
CA ASP A 4 -42.04 13.28 -1.89
C ASP A 4 -43.19 12.44 -2.48
N PRO A 5 -44.27 13.06 -3.02
CA PRO A 5 -45.44 12.35 -3.51
C PRO A 5 -45.17 11.53 -4.78
N ASP A 6 -44.07 11.81 -5.47
CA ASP A 6 -43.67 11.10 -6.70
C ASP A 6 -42.81 9.86 -6.41
N LEU A 7 -42.33 9.69 -5.17
CA LEU A 7 -41.52 8.53 -4.75
C LEU A 7 -42.32 7.59 -3.86
N LEU A 8 -42.50 6.35 -4.32
CA LEU A 8 -43.02 5.28 -3.48
C LEU A 8 -42.04 5.00 -2.32
N PRO A 9 -42.54 4.59 -1.13
CA PRO A 9 -41.69 4.18 -0.03
C PRO A 9 -40.72 3.07 -0.47
N LEU A 10 -39.43 3.29 -0.23
CA LEU A 10 -38.40 2.28 -0.45
C LEU A 10 -38.45 1.26 0.69
N GLU A 11 -38.86 0.03 0.35
CA GLU A 11 -38.78 -1.12 1.24
C GLU A 11 -37.61 -2.00 0.79
N PHE A 12 -36.66 -2.25 1.70
CA PHE A 12 -35.57 -3.18 1.47
C PHE A 12 -35.84 -4.46 2.27
N ASP A 13 -35.76 -5.62 1.61
CA ASP A 13 -35.84 -6.90 2.31
C ASP A 13 -34.50 -7.28 2.96
N ASP A 14 -34.55 -8.19 3.93
CA ASP A 14 -33.35 -8.65 4.64
C ASP A 14 -32.34 -9.31 3.69
N ALA A 15 -32.81 -9.93 2.60
CA ALA A 15 -31.97 -10.56 1.60
C ALA A 15 -31.14 -9.53 0.81
N PHE A 16 -31.72 -8.39 0.49
CA PHE A 16 -31.04 -7.26 -0.15
C PHE A 16 -29.97 -6.67 0.75
N VAL A 17 -30.29 -6.47 2.04
CA VAL A 17 -29.32 -5.97 3.03
C VAL A 17 -28.15 -6.94 3.19
N GLU A 18 -28.41 -8.24 3.28
CA GLU A 18 -27.37 -9.25 3.45
C GLU A 18 -26.48 -9.38 2.22
N ASN A 19 -27.06 -9.30 1.01
CA ASN A 19 -26.29 -9.27 -0.23
C ASN A 19 -25.34 -8.07 -0.29
N ILE A 20 -25.74 -6.88 0.19
CA ILE A 20 -24.83 -5.73 0.27
C ILE A 20 -23.76 -5.99 1.33
N ARG A 21 -24.13 -6.49 2.51
CA ARG A 21 -23.21 -6.74 3.63
C ARG A 21 -22.03 -7.61 3.21
N VAL A 22 -22.27 -8.68 2.44
CA VAL A 22 -21.19 -9.57 1.97
C VAL A 22 -20.29 -8.96 0.90
N THR A 23 -20.72 -7.90 0.23
CA THR A 23 -19.90 -7.16 -0.75
C THR A 23 -19.08 -6.03 -0.14
N LEU A 24 -19.37 -5.64 1.10
CA LEU A 24 -18.64 -4.55 1.76
C LEU A 24 -17.20 -5.00 2.05
N PRO A 25 -16.19 -4.24 1.60
CA PRO A 25 -14.80 -4.52 1.96
C PRO A 25 -14.58 -4.32 3.47
N GLU A 26 -13.44 -4.82 3.97
CA GLU A 26 -12.98 -4.52 5.32
C GLU A 26 -13.01 -3.00 5.56
N LEU A 27 -13.65 -2.57 6.65
CA LEU A 27 -13.76 -1.15 6.98
C LEU A 27 -12.39 -0.59 7.37
N PRO A 28 -12.12 0.70 7.11
CA PRO A 28 -10.82 1.31 7.43
C PRO A 28 -10.41 1.18 8.90
N ASP A 29 -11.36 1.30 9.84
CA ASP A 29 -11.08 1.17 11.27
C ASP A 29 -10.68 -0.27 11.65
N ASP A 30 -11.38 -1.27 11.10
CA ASP A 30 -11.05 -2.68 11.31
C ASP A 30 -9.68 -3.02 10.71
N LYS A 31 -9.44 -2.55 9.48
CA LYS A 31 -8.14 -2.72 8.81
C LYS A 31 -7.01 -2.04 9.58
N ARG A 32 -7.24 -0.84 10.14
CA ARG A 32 -6.26 -0.17 11.01
C ARG A 32 -5.92 -1.02 12.23
N HIS A 33 -6.92 -1.56 12.91
CA HIS A 33 -6.71 -2.43 14.06
C HIS A 33 -5.94 -3.69 13.68
N ARG A 34 -6.28 -4.32 12.53
CA ARG A 34 -5.53 -5.45 11.99
C ARG A 34 -4.07 -5.08 11.72
N PHE A 35 -3.80 -3.92 11.12
CA PHE A 35 -2.43 -3.48 10.85
C PHE A 35 -1.61 -3.23 12.12
N VAL A 36 -2.24 -2.74 13.18
CA VAL A 36 -1.56 -2.60 14.48
C VAL A 36 -1.31 -3.97 15.12
N ASN A 37 -2.30 -4.86 15.14
CA ASN A 37 -2.24 -6.12 15.86
C ASN A 37 -1.39 -7.18 15.13
N ASP A 38 -1.61 -7.36 13.83
CA ASP A 38 -1.04 -8.46 13.05
C ASP A 38 0.32 -8.08 12.45
N PHE A 39 0.47 -6.82 12.02
CA PHE A 39 1.71 -6.30 11.44
C PHE A 39 2.57 -5.53 12.45
N GLY A 40 2.07 -5.31 13.67
CA GLY A 40 2.82 -4.61 14.72
C GLY A 40 3.09 -3.14 14.40
N LEU A 41 2.31 -2.52 13.51
CA LEU A 41 2.50 -1.13 13.11
C LEU A 41 2.09 -0.18 14.23
N THR A 42 2.63 1.04 14.20
CA THR A 42 2.13 2.09 15.08
C THR A 42 0.72 2.49 14.65
N PRO A 43 -0.13 2.99 15.57
CA PRO A 43 -1.45 3.51 15.20
C PRO A 43 -1.39 4.61 14.14
N TYR A 44 -0.31 5.40 14.14
CA TYR A 44 -0.07 6.43 13.14
C TYR A 44 0.19 5.83 11.75
N ASP A 45 1.17 4.94 11.63
CA ASP A 45 1.51 4.32 10.34
C ASP A 45 0.32 3.53 9.77
N ALA A 46 -0.38 2.79 10.63
CA ALA A 46 -1.60 2.09 10.24
C ALA A 46 -2.66 3.05 9.72
N SER A 47 -2.85 4.22 10.36
CA SER A 47 -3.82 5.23 9.92
C SER A 47 -3.45 5.80 8.54
N VAL A 48 -2.17 6.08 8.29
CA VAL A 48 -1.70 6.56 6.98
C VAL A 48 -1.96 5.52 5.89
N LEU A 49 -1.67 4.25 6.15
CA LEU A 49 -1.80 3.19 5.15
C LEU A 49 -3.25 2.84 4.80
N VAL A 50 -4.21 3.04 5.72
CA VAL A 50 -5.64 2.76 5.46
C VAL A 50 -6.43 3.98 4.98
N MET A 51 -5.80 5.15 4.85
CA MET A 51 -6.48 6.36 4.33
C MET A 51 -7.09 6.12 2.95
N GLU A 52 -6.37 5.40 2.10
CA GLU A 52 -6.85 5.02 0.77
C GLU A 52 -6.74 3.52 0.60
N ARG A 53 -7.79 2.92 0.02
CA ARG A 53 -7.81 1.47 -0.24
C ARG A 53 -6.61 1.03 -1.06
N ALA A 54 -6.28 1.77 -2.12
CA ALA A 54 -5.15 1.45 -2.99
C ALA A 54 -3.81 1.42 -2.24
N THR A 55 -3.61 2.34 -1.29
CA THR A 55 -2.42 2.36 -0.43
C THR A 55 -2.36 1.15 0.49
N SER A 56 -3.49 0.78 1.11
CA SER A 56 -3.55 -0.40 1.96
C SER A 56 -3.26 -1.68 1.17
N ASP A 57 -3.85 -1.81 -0.02
CA ASP A 57 -3.68 -2.98 -0.89
C ASP A 57 -2.24 -3.07 -1.43
N PHE A 58 -1.61 -1.93 -1.73
CA PHE A 58 -0.20 -1.87 -2.14
C PHE A 58 0.71 -2.32 -0.99
N PHE A 59 0.52 -1.77 0.21
CA PHE A 59 1.28 -2.14 1.39
C PHE A 59 1.17 -3.63 1.71
N GLU A 60 -0.04 -4.21 1.68
CA GLU A 60 -0.22 -5.64 1.97
C GLU A 60 0.54 -6.53 0.98
N LYS A 61 0.63 -6.13 -0.30
CA LYS A 61 1.45 -6.83 -1.30
C LYS A 61 2.94 -6.72 -0.99
N VAL A 62 3.41 -5.53 -0.61
CA VAL A 62 4.82 -5.31 -0.24
C VAL A 62 5.18 -6.11 1.02
N ALA A 63 4.34 -6.06 2.06
CA ALA A 63 4.57 -6.70 3.35
C ALA A 63 4.49 -8.23 3.30
N LYS A 64 3.91 -8.81 2.24
CA LYS A 64 3.75 -10.26 2.10
C LYS A 64 5.10 -10.99 2.16
N GLY A 65 5.32 -11.71 3.25
CA GLY A 65 6.56 -12.48 3.48
C GLY A 65 7.76 -11.63 3.93
N ARG A 66 7.54 -10.36 4.32
CA ARG A 66 8.59 -9.41 4.70
C ARG A 66 8.34 -8.83 6.09
N ASP A 67 9.34 -8.10 6.61
CA ASP A 67 9.14 -7.28 7.80
C ASP A 67 8.14 -6.15 7.48
N ALA A 68 6.96 -6.23 8.10
CA ALA A 68 5.87 -5.31 7.84
C ALA A 68 6.17 -3.88 8.29
N LYS A 69 7.00 -3.69 9.32
CA LYS A 69 7.41 -2.34 9.78
C LYS A 69 8.35 -1.70 8.77
N LEU A 70 9.30 -2.48 8.25
CA LEU A 70 10.20 -2.01 7.19
C LEU A 70 9.41 -1.68 5.91
N ALA A 71 8.47 -2.56 5.52
CA ALA A 71 7.58 -2.31 4.39
C ALA A 71 6.74 -1.04 4.58
N ALA A 72 6.13 -0.86 5.76
CA ALA A 72 5.36 0.34 6.08
C ALA A 72 6.23 1.60 6.00
N ASN A 73 7.45 1.54 6.55
CA ASN A 73 8.38 2.67 6.51
C ASN A 73 8.72 3.10 5.07
N TRP A 74 8.99 2.14 4.19
CA TRP A 74 9.29 2.40 2.77
C TRP A 74 8.07 2.89 1.98
N VAL A 75 6.89 2.30 2.21
CA VAL A 75 5.67 2.77 1.56
C VAL A 75 5.36 4.20 2.00
N ILE A 76 5.41 4.50 3.30
CA ILE A 76 5.02 5.81 3.83
C ILE A 76 6.03 6.90 3.47
N ASN A 77 7.32 6.67 3.70
CA ASN A 77 8.30 7.75 3.61
C ASN A 77 8.90 7.92 2.21
N ASP A 78 9.04 6.83 1.45
CA ASP A 78 9.71 6.87 0.15
C ASP A 78 8.71 6.86 -1.00
N LEU A 79 7.86 5.84 -1.05
CA LEU A 79 6.91 5.70 -2.15
C LEU A 79 5.87 6.84 -2.12
N LEU A 80 5.14 7.00 -1.02
CA LEU A 80 4.14 8.07 -0.90
C LEU A 80 4.81 9.46 -0.90
N GLY A 81 5.99 9.60 -0.31
CA GLY A 81 6.77 10.84 -0.35
C GLY A 81 7.13 11.25 -1.78
N ARG A 82 7.59 10.31 -2.60
CA ARG A 82 7.94 10.56 -4.00
C ARG A 82 6.71 10.75 -4.89
N LEU A 83 5.65 9.97 -4.69
CA LEU A 83 4.36 10.16 -5.35
C LEU A 83 3.84 11.59 -5.13
N ASN A 84 3.84 12.07 -3.88
CA ASN A 84 3.42 13.42 -3.54
C ASN A 84 4.28 14.48 -4.25
N LYS A 85 5.60 14.30 -4.29
CA LYS A 85 6.53 15.20 -4.99
C LYS A 85 6.24 15.31 -6.49
N ASP A 86 5.87 14.19 -7.12
CA ASP A 86 5.58 14.13 -8.56
C ASP A 86 4.07 14.37 -8.85
N GLY A 87 3.25 14.62 -7.82
CA GLY A 87 1.81 14.85 -7.94
C GLY A 87 1.03 13.64 -8.43
N LEU A 88 1.51 12.43 -8.11
CA LEU A 88 0.95 11.16 -8.55
C LEU A 88 0.18 10.46 -7.43
N GLU A 89 -0.86 9.73 -7.81
CA GLU A 89 -1.54 8.78 -6.93
C GLU A 89 -0.83 7.42 -6.96
N ILE A 90 -1.01 6.61 -5.91
CA ILE A 90 -0.36 5.30 -5.81
C ILE A 90 -0.74 4.33 -6.93
N ALA A 91 -1.96 4.45 -7.47
CA ALA A 91 -2.41 3.67 -8.62
C ALA A 91 -1.62 4.00 -9.91
N SER A 92 -0.99 5.18 -9.97
CA SER A 92 -0.15 5.64 -11.07
C SER A 92 1.35 5.53 -10.74
N SER A 93 1.71 4.78 -9.70
CA SER A 93 3.12 4.63 -9.33
C SER A 93 3.92 3.93 -10.43
N PRO A 94 5.09 4.46 -10.83
CA PRO A 94 5.98 3.77 -11.74
C PRO A 94 6.69 2.56 -11.10
N VAL A 95 6.67 2.45 -9.76
CA VAL A 95 7.25 1.34 -9.01
C VAL A 95 6.15 0.43 -8.51
N SER A 96 6.16 -0.82 -8.96
CA SER A 96 5.19 -1.83 -8.51
C SER A 96 5.47 -2.28 -7.07
N ALA A 97 4.46 -2.88 -6.43
CA ALA A 97 4.62 -3.47 -5.11
C ALA A 97 5.66 -4.61 -5.10
N GLU A 98 5.73 -5.39 -6.18
CA GLU A 98 6.75 -6.43 -6.34
C GLU A 98 8.17 -5.85 -6.45
N GLN A 99 8.35 -4.78 -7.22
CA GLN A 99 9.65 -4.11 -7.34
C GLN A 99 10.09 -3.52 -5.99
N LEU A 100 9.21 -2.79 -5.30
CA LEU A 100 9.53 -2.27 -3.97
C LEU A 100 9.83 -3.40 -2.98
N GLY A 101 9.08 -4.49 -3.04
CA GLY A 101 9.32 -5.70 -2.26
C GLY A 101 10.73 -6.27 -2.47
N LYS A 102 11.17 -6.40 -3.73
CA LYS A 102 12.53 -6.86 -4.05
C LYS A 102 13.61 -5.94 -3.50
N ILE A 103 13.43 -4.62 -3.60
CA ILE A 103 14.36 -3.65 -3.01
C ILE A 103 14.48 -3.89 -1.50
N ILE A 104 13.35 -4.10 -0.81
CA ILE A 104 13.33 -4.39 0.63
C ILE A 104 14.00 -5.74 0.93
N ASP A 105 13.80 -6.76 0.09
CA ASP A 105 14.44 -8.07 0.26
C ASP A 105 15.97 -7.97 0.15
N LEU A 106 16.48 -7.16 -0.79
CA LEU A 106 17.91 -6.91 -0.95
C LEU A 106 18.52 -6.22 0.29
N ILE A 107 17.77 -5.31 0.94
CA ILE A 107 18.17 -4.72 2.22
C ILE A 107 18.15 -5.78 3.32
N GLY A 108 17.08 -6.58 3.40
CA GLY A 108 16.92 -7.62 4.42
C GLY A 108 17.99 -8.72 4.32
N ALA A 109 18.46 -9.02 3.11
CA ALA A 109 19.56 -9.93 2.85
C ALA A 109 20.95 -9.32 3.15
N GLY A 110 21.02 -8.01 3.39
CA GLY A 110 22.29 -7.29 3.55
C GLY A 110 23.09 -7.15 2.26
N THR A 111 22.48 -7.42 1.10
CA THR A 111 23.11 -7.27 -0.22
C THR A 111 23.42 -5.82 -0.53
N ILE A 112 22.54 -4.92 -0.11
CA ILE A 112 22.71 -3.47 -0.25
C ILE A 112 22.43 -2.75 1.07
N SER A 113 23.13 -1.64 1.29
CA SER A 113 22.80 -0.73 2.38
C SER A 113 21.49 0.02 2.12
N GLY A 114 20.87 0.54 3.18
CA GLY A 114 19.67 1.37 3.05
C GLY A 114 19.88 2.62 2.17
N LYS A 115 21.11 3.17 2.12
CA LYS A 115 21.45 4.28 1.22
C LYS A 115 21.41 3.84 -0.25
N ILE A 116 22.06 2.72 -0.56
CA ILE A 116 22.08 2.14 -1.92
C ILE A 116 20.67 1.76 -2.35
N ALA A 117 19.83 1.29 -1.43
CA ALA A 117 18.44 1.01 -1.74
C ALA A 117 17.64 2.27 -2.16
N LYS A 118 17.94 3.46 -1.61
CA LYS A 118 17.33 4.71 -2.09
C LYS A 118 17.77 5.01 -3.52
N ASP A 119 19.06 4.85 -3.81
CA ASP A 119 19.58 5.08 -5.15
C ASP A 119 18.96 4.08 -6.15
N LEU A 120 18.83 2.81 -5.77
CA LEU A 120 18.15 1.78 -6.57
C LEU A 120 16.66 2.09 -6.77
N PHE A 121 15.95 2.52 -5.72
CA PHE A 121 14.55 2.95 -5.83
C PHE A 121 14.37 4.09 -6.84
N GLU A 122 15.26 5.08 -6.82
CA GLU A 122 15.24 6.19 -7.78
C GLU A 122 15.47 5.74 -9.22
N ILE A 123 16.37 4.79 -9.42
CA ILE A 123 16.61 4.18 -10.74
C ILE A 123 15.36 3.44 -11.21
N VAL A 124 14.79 2.57 -10.37
CA VAL A 124 13.57 1.83 -10.73
C VAL A 124 12.39 2.78 -10.97
N TRP A 125 12.30 3.88 -10.23
CA TRP A 125 11.28 4.91 -10.43
C TRP A 125 11.38 5.60 -11.79
N THR A 126 12.60 5.91 -12.24
CA THR A 126 12.85 6.74 -13.43
C THR A 126 13.04 5.92 -14.70
N GLU A 127 13.76 4.82 -14.60
CA GLU A 127 14.14 3.96 -15.71
C GLU A 127 13.29 2.67 -15.77
N GLY A 128 12.63 2.30 -14.67
CA GLY A 128 12.00 1.00 -14.53
C GLY A 128 13.03 -0.12 -14.34
N GLY A 129 12.63 -1.35 -14.68
CA GLY A 129 13.50 -2.53 -14.65
C GLY A 129 13.38 -3.36 -13.38
N ASP A 130 14.17 -4.42 -13.34
CA ASP A 130 14.16 -5.41 -12.26
C ASP A 130 15.24 -5.07 -11.20
N PRO A 131 14.87 -4.87 -9.92
CA PRO A 131 15.82 -4.47 -8.88
C PRO A 131 17.01 -5.42 -8.70
N ASP A 132 16.79 -6.73 -8.77
CA ASP A 132 17.86 -7.73 -8.61
C ASP A 132 18.88 -7.63 -9.75
N SER A 133 18.38 -7.47 -10.98
CA SER A 133 19.22 -7.33 -12.17
C SER A 133 20.02 -6.02 -12.15
N LEU A 134 19.38 -4.91 -11.77
CA LEU A 134 20.03 -3.60 -11.68
C LEU A 134 21.16 -3.56 -10.65
N VAL A 135 20.99 -4.26 -9.53
CA VAL A 135 22.04 -4.39 -8.50
C VAL A 135 23.30 -5.05 -9.06
N GLU A 136 23.14 -6.16 -9.78
CA GLU A 136 24.26 -6.89 -10.38
C GLU A 136 24.90 -6.10 -11.54
N GLU A 137 24.09 -5.56 -12.46
CA GLU A 137 24.58 -4.80 -13.63
C GLU A 137 25.35 -3.54 -13.23
N ARG A 138 24.91 -2.85 -12.18
CA ARG A 138 25.52 -1.60 -11.71
C ARG A 138 26.50 -1.79 -10.55
N GLY A 139 26.75 -3.04 -10.13
CA GLY A 139 27.71 -3.37 -9.07
C GLY A 139 27.37 -2.73 -7.72
N MET A 140 26.10 -2.63 -7.38
CA MET A 140 25.61 -1.98 -6.16
C MET A 140 25.71 -2.93 -4.96
N LYS A 141 26.64 -2.71 -4.03
CA LYS A 141 26.78 -3.49 -2.78
C LYS A 141 27.07 -2.56 -1.60
#